data_AF-A0A350NSI3-F1
#
_entry.id   AF-A0A350NSI3-F1
#
_cell.length_a   1.000
_cell.length_b   1.000
_cell.length_c   1.000
_cell.angle_alpha   90.00
_cell.angle_beta   90.00
_cell.angle_gamma   90.00
#
_symmetry.space_group_name_H-M   'P 1'
#
loop_
_entity.id
_entity.type
_entity.pdbx_description
1 polymer ?
#
loop_
_entity_poly.entity_id
_entity_poly.type
_entity_poly.pdbx_seq_one_letter_code
_entity_poly.pdbx_strand_id
1 'polypeptide(L)'
;RERDDSRSHARSRSRIMTEIVLGNCDFAGDYPLEVVFPAGGMRILMTHGHYYNVKSGYQRLVYRAEELQADAVIFGHTHIPEYT
;
A
#
# COMPACT_ATOMS: atom_id res chain seq x y z
N ARG A 1 -5.77 -23.96 -8.47
CA ARG A 1 -4.87 -23.13 -9.32
C ARG A 1 -4.58 -21.87 -8.52
N GLU A 2 -3.82 -22.03 -7.45
CA GLU A 2 -3.41 -20.93 -6.57
C GLU A 2 -2.25 -20.22 -7.25
N ARG A 3 -2.40 -18.91 -7.47
CA ARG A 3 -1.31 -18.05 -7.88
C ARG A 3 -0.50 -17.74 -6.63
N ASP A 4 0.57 -18.48 -6.45
CA ASP A 4 1.65 -18.18 -5.51
C ASP A 4 2.42 -16.97 -6.07
N ASP A 5 1.91 -15.76 -5.83
CA ASP A 5 2.59 -14.52 -6.20
C ASP A 5 3.82 -14.37 -5.32
N SER A 6 4.91 -14.79 -5.92
CA SER A 6 6.22 -15.00 -5.35
C SER A 6 6.77 -13.70 -4.76
N ARG A 7 6.72 -13.64 -3.43
CA ARG A 7 7.38 -12.67 -2.54
C ARG A 7 8.80 -12.35 -3.05
N SER A 8 9.00 -11.15 -3.61
CA SER A 8 10.33 -10.65 -3.93
C SER A 8 10.44 -9.15 -3.67
N HIS A 9 10.38 -8.75 -2.39
CA HIS A 9 10.84 -7.42 -1.99
C HIS A 9 11.88 -7.56 -0.87
N ALA A 10 13.00 -6.88 -1.06
CA ALA A 10 14.27 -7.06 -0.37
C ALA A 10 14.12 -7.27 1.14
N ARG A 11 14.44 -8.49 1.61
CA ARG A 11 14.46 -8.80 3.04
C ARG A 11 15.63 -8.07 3.71
N SER A 12 15.34 -6.91 4.29
CA SER A 12 16.15 -6.29 5.34
C SER A 12 16.45 -7.35 6.43
N ARG A 13 17.67 -7.34 6.99
CA ARG A 13 18.11 -8.26 8.09
C ARG A 13 17.38 -8.01 9.42
N SER A 14 16.27 -7.30 9.40
CA SER A 14 15.41 -7.05 10.54
C SER A 14 14.64 -8.32 10.92
N ARG A 15 14.47 -8.55 12.22
CA ARG A 15 13.56 -9.58 12.74
C ARG A 15 12.08 -9.17 12.65
N ILE A 16 11.80 -7.96 12.18
CA ILE A 16 10.47 -7.39 12.04
C ILE A 16 10.07 -7.45 10.57
N MET A 17 8.91 -8.03 10.29
CA MET A 17 8.31 -8.01 8.96
C MET A 17 7.87 -6.60 8.61
N THR A 18 8.32 -6.10 7.47
CA THR A 18 8.00 -4.76 6.97
C THR A 18 7.51 -4.85 5.54
N GLU A 19 6.36 -4.24 5.28
CA GLU A 19 5.87 -3.99 3.92
C GLU A 19 6.27 -2.57 3.52
N ILE A 20 6.74 -2.39 2.27
CA ILE A 20 7.23 -1.11 1.74
C ILE A 20 6.60 -0.89 0.37
N VAL A 21 6.19 0.35 0.10
CA VAL A 21 5.63 0.79 -1.19
C VAL A 21 6.40 2.01 -1.71
N LEU A 22 6.40 2.17 -3.03
CA LEU A 22 7.13 3.24 -3.70
C LEU A 22 6.50 4.61 -3.43
N GLY A 23 7.29 5.54 -2.90
CA GLY A 23 6.96 6.95 -2.77
C GLY A 23 7.37 7.79 -3.98
N ASN A 24 6.84 9.01 -4.07
CA ASN A 24 7.14 9.91 -5.20
C ASN A 24 8.60 10.38 -5.24
N CYS A 25 9.36 10.20 -4.15
CA CYS A 25 10.78 10.53 -4.06
C CYS A 25 11.70 9.31 -4.23
N ASP A 26 11.15 8.11 -4.41
CA ASP A 26 11.91 6.86 -4.53
C ASP A 26 12.29 6.60 -6.00
N PHE A 27 13.03 7.52 -6.61
CA PHE A 27 13.29 7.54 -8.07
C PHE A 27 14.06 6.32 -8.61
N ALA A 28 14.79 5.61 -7.76
CA ALA A 28 15.57 4.42 -8.10
C ALA A 28 15.14 3.18 -7.31
N GLY A 29 13.99 3.24 -6.62
CA GLY A 29 13.46 2.11 -5.85
C GLY A 29 12.75 1.10 -6.73
N ASP A 30 13.04 -0.19 -6.53
CA ASP A 30 12.29 -1.30 -7.12
C ASP A 30 11.28 -1.83 -6.09
N TYR A 31 10.32 -0.96 -5.74
CA TYR A 31 9.25 -1.26 -4.79
C TYR A 31 7.90 -1.17 -5.50
N PRO A 32 6.90 -1.93 -5.04
CA PRO A 32 5.58 -1.91 -5.65
C PRO A 32 4.87 -0.59 -5.35
N LEU A 33 4.04 -0.11 -6.28
CA LEU A 33 3.25 1.12 -6.09
C LEU A 33 2.18 0.98 -5.00
N GLU A 34 1.70 -0.25 -4.84
CA GLU A 34 0.74 -0.65 -3.82
C GLU A 34 0.93 -2.12 -3.45
N VAL A 35 0.54 -2.47 -2.23
CA VAL A 35 0.54 -3.85 -1.73
C VAL A 35 -0.80 -4.10 -1.05
N VAL A 36 -1.32 -5.31 -1.23
CA VAL A 36 -2.43 -5.81 -0.42
C VAL A 36 -1.92 -6.93 0.46
N PHE A 37 -2.10 -6.81 1.76
CA PHE A 37 -1.63 -7.81 2.72
C PHE A 37 -2.67 -8.08 3.82
N PRO A 38 -2.72 -9.31 4.35
CA PRO A 38 -3.59 -9.63 5.47
C PRO A 38 -2.97 -9.19 6.80
N ALA A 39 -3.75 -8.55 7.67
CA ALA A 39 -3.35 -8.27 9.05
C ALA A 39 -4.58 -8.23 9.97
N GLY A 40 -4.51 -8.92 11.11
CA GLY A 40 -5.62 -8.94 12.08
C GLY A 40 -6.94 -9.49 11.52
N GLY A 41 -6.90 -10.35 10.51
CA GLY A 41 -8.10 -10.86 9.82
C GLY A 41 -8.70 -9.92 8.76
N MET A 42 -8.11 -8.74 8.57
CA MET A 42 -8.49 -7.78 7.54
C MET A 42 -7.55 -7.86 6.34
N ARG A 43 -8.07 -7.52 5.17
CA ARG A 43 -7.30 -7.31 3.94
C ARG A 43 -7.00 -5.82 3.80
N ILE A 44 -5.74 -5.44 3.92
CA ILE A 44 -5.31 -4.03 3.94
C ILE A 44 -4.65 -3.69 2.61
N LEU A 45 -5.11 -2.62 1.97
CA LEU A 45 -4.42 -1.97 0.86
C LEU A 45 -3.43 -0.93 1.43
N MET A 46 -2.20 -0.91 0.94
CA MET A 46 -1.20 0.09 1.29
C MET A 46 -0.60 0.72 0.05
N THR A 47 -0.45 2.04 0.04
CA THR A 47 0.16 2.81 -1.06
C THR A 47 0.74 4.12 -0.53
N HIS A 48 1.68 4.75 -1.24
CA HIS A 48 2.14 6.07 -0.84
C HIS A 48 1.05 7.16 -0.98
N GLY A 49 0.14 7.03 -1.96
CA GLY A 49 -0.99 7.94 -2.16
C GLY A 49 -0.81 9.01 -3.26
N HIS A 50 0.41 9.28 -3.71
CA HIS A 50 0.66 10.26 -4.77
C HIS A 50 0.01 9.89 -6.13
N TYR A 51 0.02 8.60 -6.51
CA TYR A 51 -0.68 8.10 -7.71
C TYR A 51 -2.20 8.25 -7.64
N TYR A 52 -2.75 8.24 -6.42
CA TYR A 52 -4.19 8.39 -6.18
C TYR A 52 -4.62 9.85 -6.00
N ASN A 53 -3.68 10.79 -6.05
CA ASN A 53 -3.92 12.22 -5.91
C ASN A 53 -4.71 12.56 -4.63
N VAL A 54 -4.33 11.94 -3.51
CA VAL A 54 -5.03 12.00 -2.21
C VAL A 54 -5.23 13.42 -1.67
N LYS A 55 -4.37 14.38 -2.08
CA LYS A 55 -4.53 15.81 -1.74
C LYS A 55 -5.77 16.46 -2.35
N SER A 56 -6.37 15.85 -3.38
CA SER A 56 -7.60 16.34 -4.01
C SER A 56 -8.84 15.54 -3.63
N GLY A 57 -8.71 14.51 -2.79
CA GLY A 57 -9.81 13.65 -2.35
C GLY A 57 -9.48 12.16 -2.39
N TYR A 58 -10.32 11.36 -1.72
CA TYR A 58 -10.08 9.93 -1.48
C TYR A 58 -10.85 8.99 -2.40
N GLN A 59 -11.66 9.51 -3.32
CA GLN A 59 -12.57 8.69 -4.12
C GLN A 59 -11.81 7.62 -4.93
N ARG A 60 -10.66 7.97 -5.51
CA ARG A 60 -9.83 7.00 -6.27
C ARG A 60 -9.28 5.89 -5.39
N LEU A 61 -8.92 6.23 -4.16
CA LEU A 61 -8.38 5.30 -3.18
C LEU A 61 -9.48 4.36 -2.66
N VAL A 62 -10.69 4.89 -2.43
CA VAL A 62 -11.88 4.11 -2.07
C VAL A 62 -12.26 3.14 -3.18
N TYR A 63 -12.39 3.61 -4.43
CA TYR A 63 -12.70 2.71 -5.55
C TYR A 63 -11.65 1.61 -5.72
N ARG A 64 -10.37 1.95 -5.55
CA ARG A 64 -9.31 0.94 -5.61
C ARG A 64 -9.42 -0.10 -4.48
N ALA A 65 -9.75 0.34 -3.28
CA ALA A 65 -9.98 -0.56 -2.15
C ALA A 65 -11.16 -1.50 -2.40
N GLU A 66 -12.27 -0.98 -2.95
CA GLU A 66 -13.44 -1.77 -3.32
C GLU A 66 -13.12 -2.81 -4.42
N GLU A 67 -12.42 -2.40 -5.49
CA GLU A 67 -11.96 -3.31 -6.55
C GLU A 67 -11.11 -4.46 -5.99
N LEU A 68 -10.26 -4.13 -5.02
CA LEU A 68 -9.39 -5.08 -4.35
C LEU A 68 -10.04 -5.72 -3.14
N GLN A 69 -11.33 -5.50 -2.87
CA GLN A 69 -12.04 -6.03 -1.70
C GLN A 69 -11.23 -5.87 -0.40
N ALA A 70 -10.58 -4.72 -0.22
CA ALA A 70 -9.82 -4.38 0.96
C ALA A 70 -10.76 -3.81 2.02
N ASP A 71 -10.56 -4.21 3.27
CA ASP A 71 -11.33 -3.75 4.42
C ASP A 71 -10.82 -2.39 4.94
N ALA A 72 -9.55 -2.08 4.68
CA ALA A 72 -8.92 -0.83 5.10
C ALA A 72 -7.83 -0.40 4.11
N VAL A 73 -7.53 0.90 4.11
CA VAL A 73 -6.43 1.48 3.32
C VAL A 73 -5.48 2.27 4.22
N ILE A 74 -4.18 2.03 4.03
CA ILE A 74 -3.09 2.80 4.63
C ILE A 74 -2.43 3.61 3.53
N PHE A 75 -2.39 4.93 3.70
CA PHE A 75 -1.75 5.82 2.74
C PHE A 75 -0.97 6.96 3.43
N GLY A 76 -0.08 7.60 2.67
CA GLY A 76 0.72 8.72 3.11
C GLY A 76 0.60 9.92 2.17
N HIS A 77 1.73 10.54 1.84
CA HIS A 77 1.86 11.68 0.92
C HIS A 77 1.25 13.02 1.38
N THR A 78 0.20 13.02 2.21
CA THR A 78 -0.39 14.25 2.78
C THR A 78 0.47 14.86 3.87
N HIS A 79 1.27 14.05 4.58
CA HIS A 79 2.01 14.41 5.79
C HIS A 79 1.09 14.88 6.94
N ILE A 80 -0.20 14.56 6.85
CA ILE A 80 -1.23 14.90 7.83
C ILE A 80 -1.87 13.58 8.26
N PRO A 81 -1.97 13.29 9.57
CA PRO A 81 -2.65 12.10 10.05
C PRO A 81 -4.15 12.22 9.80
N GLU A 82 -4.72 11.24 9.10
CA GLU A 82 -6.14 11.20 8.76
C GLU A 82 -6.71 9.82 9.02
N TYR A 83 -7.97 9.80 9.46
CA TYR A 83 -8.76 8.60 9.72
C TYR A 83 -10.19 8.89 9.24
N THR A 84 -10.74 8.03 8.40
CA THR A 84 -12.09 8.15 7.85
C THR A 84 -12.72 6.77 7.75
#